data_AF-A0A7W5AGH2-F1
#
_entry.id   AF-A0A7W5AGH2-F1
#
_cell.length_a   1.000
_cell.length_b   1.000
_cell.length_c   1.000
_cell.angle_alpha   90.00
_cell.angle_beta   90.00
_cell.angle_gamma   90.00
#
_symmetry.space_group_name_H-M   'P 1'
#
loop_
_entity.id
_entity.type
_entity.pdbx_description
1 polymer ?
#
loop_
_entity_poly.entity_id
_entity_poly.type
_entity_poly.pdbx_seq_one_letter_code
_entity_poly.pdbx_strand_id
1 'polypeptide(L)'
;MSTGRDRAVGFAVVTAAYLAAGLVAWAVVAVARGPHPLLLTFYADLAATVVVFAASMLVANASLYDPYWSVAPAVIVTAWVWWHTGGEISAVTGRQTAVLLLVLAWSIRLTANWASSWRGLDHEDWRYVRLRERRPRGVPWWLVNLAGIQLMPTLVVFAGLLAVWPAVTVTGRSWGPLDVVAVALTAAAVLLEATADRQLQRFARDPANRGGIIDRGLWRYSRHPNYLGEILFWWGMWLFALAAAPDWWWTVAGPVAMVLLFTFVSIPMMDERSLVRRPAYAEHMRRVPALLPRPARHR
;
A
#
# COMPACT_ATOMS: atom_id res chain seq x y z
N MET A 1 -8.59 8.49 -26.27
CA MET A 1 -9.57 8.26 -25.19
C MET A 1 -9.69 6.76 -25.05
N SER A 2 -9.36 6.16 -23.90
CA SER A 2 -9.56 4.71 -23.72
C SER A 2 -11.07 4.44 -23.78
N THR A 3 -11.47 3.46 -24.58
CA THR A 3 -12.89 3.11 -24.66
C THR A 3 -13.28 2.43 -23.34
N GLY A 4 -14.53 2.55 -22.90
CA GLY A 4 -14.99 1.87 -21.68
C GLY A 4 -14.73 0.36 -21.70
N ARG A 5 -14.66 -0.22 -22.91
CA ARG A 5 -14.30 -1.62 -23.17
C ARG A 5 -12.85 -1.94 -22.79
N ASP A 6 -11.88 -1.10 -23.13
CA ASP A 6 -10.45 -1.32 -22.82
C ASP A 6 -10.20 -1.32 -21.31
N ARG A 7 -10.93 -0.47 -20.59
CA ARG A 7 -10.87 -0.42 -19.13
C ARG A 7 -11.46 -1.68 -18.48
N ALA A 8 -12.60 -2.17 -18.99
CA ALA A 8 -13.24 -3.40 -18.51
C ALA A 8 -12.34 -4.63 -18.75
N VAL A 9 -11.74 -4.74 -19.94
CA VAL A 9 -10.76 -5.79 -20.26
C VAL A 9 -9.56 -5.72 -19.32
N GLY A 10 -9.03 -4.52 -19.07
CA GLY A 10 -7.92 -4.34 -18.12
C GLY A 10 -8.26 -4.82 -16.71
N PHE A 11 -9.46 -4.52 -16.19
CA PHE A 11 -9.89 -5.06 -14.90
C PHE A 11 -10.05 -6.57 -14.91
N ALA A 12 -10.63 -7.16 -15.97
CA ALA A 12 -10.76 -8.61 -16.08
C ALA A 12 -9.39 -9.31 -16.06
N VAL A 13 -8.39 -8.74 -16.74
CA VAL A 13 -7.01 -9.25 -16.74
C VAL A 13 -6.37 -9.16 -15.36
N VAL A 14 -6.50 -8.02 -14.65
CA VAL A 14 -6.00 -7.86 -13.28
C VAL A 14 -6.66 -8.88 -12.35
N THR A 15 -7.98 -9.02 -12.42
CA THR A 15 -8.72 -10.01 -11.61
C THR A 15 -8.26 -11.44 -11.90
N ALA A 16 -8.13 -11.82 -13.16
CA ALA A 16 -7.67 -13.16 -13.54
C ALA A 16 -6.23 -13.43 -13.04
N ALA A 17 -5.33 -12.46 -13.17
CA ALA A 17 -3.97 -12.57 -12.65
C ALA A 17 -3.97 -12.76 -11.13
N TYR A 18 -4.86 -12.08 -10.40
CA TYR A 18 -4.88 -12.13 -8.93
C TYR A 18 -5.55 -13.39 -8.42
N LEU A 19 -6.55 -13.91 -9.13
CA LEU A 19 -7.10 -15.24 -8.86
C LEU A 19 -6.04 -16.33 -9.06
N ALA A 20 -5.27 -16.25 -10.15
CA ALA A 20 -4.16 -17.18 -10.38
C ALA A 20 -3.07 -17.05 -9.30
N ALA A 21 -2.71 -15.83 -8.90
CA ALA A 21 -1.76 -15.57 -7.83
C ALA A 21 -2.25 -16.14 -6.49
N GLY A 22 -3.54 -15.96 -6.18
CA GLY A 22 -4.19 -16.52 -4.98
C GLY A 22 -4.21 -18.05 -4.98
N LEU A 23 -4.48 -18.69 -6.13
CA LEU A 23 -4.42 -20.15 -6.27
C LEU A 23 -3.01 -20.69 -6.05
N VAL A 24 -1.98 -20.02 -6.58
CA VAL A 24 -0.58 -20.40 -6.36
C VAL A 24 -0.18 -20.18 -4.90
N ALA A 25 -0.54 -19.06 -4.29
CA ALA A 25 -0.32 -18.83 -2.86
C ALA A 25 -0.99 -19.91 -2.00
N TRP A 26 -2.24 -20.25 -2.29
CA TRP A 26 -2.95 -21.34 -1.62
C TRP A 26 -2.25 -22.69 -1.81
N ALA A 27 -1.79 -23.01 -3.02
CA ALA A 27 -1.05 -24.24 -3.29
C ALA A 27 0.25 -24.32 -2.47
N VAL A 28 1.00 -23.21 -2.36
CA VAL A 28 2.19 -23.12 -1.50
C VAL A 28 1.82 -23.46 -0.05
N VAL A 29 0.74 -22.87 0.48
CA VAL A 29 0.25 -23.14 1.84
C VAL A 29 -0.19 -24.60 2.01
N ALA A 30 -0.88 -25.17 1.02
CA ALA A 30 -1.45 -26.51 1.09
C ALA A 30 -0.41 -27.64 1.03
N VAL A 31 0.70 -27.44 0.30
CA VAL A 31 1.71 -28.49 0.09
C VAL A 31 2.88 -28.40 1.07
N ALA A 32 3.18 -27.21 1.61
CA ALA A 32 4.29 -27.05 2.53
C ALA A 32 3.97 -27.68 3.89
N ARG A 33 4.87 -28.52 4.38
CA ARG A 33 4.80 -29.10 5.73
C ARG A 33 5.98 -28.61 6.57
N GLY A 34 5.71 -28.08 7.76
CA GLY A 34 6.74 -27.79 8.75
C GLY A 34 7.18 -26.33 8.97
N PRO A 35 7.08 -25.39 8.00
CA PRO A 35 7.38 -23.98 8.30
C PRO A 35 6.40 -23.36 9.28
N HIS A 36 6.89 -22.40 10.08
CA HIS A 36 6.03 -21.50 10.85
C HIS A 36 5.04 -20.77 9.90
N PRO A 37 3.76 -20.58 10.25
CA PRO A 37 2.78 -20.04 9.30
C PRO A 37 3.14 -18.66 8.74
N LEU A 38 3.87 -17.84 9.50
CA LEU A 38 4.42 -16.57 9.02
C LEU A 38 5.38 -16.77 7.83
N LEU A 39 6.31 -17.74 7.91
CA LEU A 39 7.23 -18.06 6.81
C LEU A 39 6.47 -18.67 5.63
N LEU A 40 5.48 -19.50 5.91
CA LEU A 40 4.65 -20.08 4.86
C LEU A 40 3.91 -18.99 4.07
N THR A 41 3.35 -18.01 4.79
CA THR A 41 2.70 -16.84 4.19
C THR A 41 3.69 -16.00 3.39
N PHE A 42 4.92 -15.83 3.89
CA PHE A 42 5.97 -15.13 3.16
C PHE A 42 6.26 -15.79 1.81
N TYR A 43 6.46 -17.11 1.79
CA TYR A 43 6.67 -17.84 0.54
C TYR A 43 5.46 -17.79 -0.39
N ALA A 44 4.24 -17.85 0.16
CA ALA A 44 3.01 -17.72 -0.60
C ALA A 44 2.89 -16.34 -1.27
N ASP A 45 3.21 -15.27 -0.55
CA ASP A 45 3.20 -13.89 -1.08
C ASP A 45 4.29 -13.66 -2.15
N LEU A 46 5.49 -14.23 -1.96
CA LEU A 46 6.53 -14.24 -2.99
C LEU A 46 6.09 -14.99 -4.25
N ALA A 47 5.47 -16.17 -4.09
CA ALA A 47 5.00 -16.95 -5.23
C ALA A 47 3.87 -16.23 -5.98
N ALA A 48 2.92 -15.63 -5.27
CA ALA A 48 1.87 -14.80 -5.85
C ALA A 48 2.45 -13.57 -6.57
N THR A 49 3.45 -12.91 -5.99
CA THR A 49 4.18 -11.80 -6.64
C THR A 49 4.82 -12.24 -7.95
N VAL A 50 5.41 -13.44 -8.02
CA VAL A 50 5.98 -13.99 -9.27
C VAL A 50 4.89 -14.24 -10.33
N VAL A 51 3.70 -14.68 -9.94
CA VAL A 51 2.56 -14.85 -10.87
C VAL A 51 2.11 -13.50 -11.42
N VAL A 52 1.96 -12.49 -10.55
CA VAL A 52 1.63 -11.12 -10.94
C VAL A 52 2.70 -10.54 -11.86
N PHE A 53 3.97 -10.81 -11.58
CA PHE A 53 5.09 -10.43 -12.42
C PHE A 53 5.01 -11.07 -13.80
N ALA A 54 4.80 -12.39 -13.88
CA ALA A 54 4.64 -13.09 -15.14
C ALA A 54 3.47 -12.50 -15.96
N ALA A 55 2.32 -12.25 -15.32
CA ALA A 55 1.18 -11.61 -15.95
C ALA A 55 1.52 -10.20 -16.47
N SER A 56 2.21 -9.38 -15.67
CA SER A 56 2.66 -8.03 -16.05
C SER A 56 3.58 -8.04 -17.28
N MET A 57 4.41 -9.08 -17.42
CA MET A 57 5.29 -9.26 -18.58
C MET A 57 4.52 -9.68 -19.82
N LEU A 58 3.56 -10.60 -19.68
CA LEU A 58 2.71 -11.08 -20.78
C LEU A 58 1.86 -9.96 -21.39
N VAL A 59 1.34 -9.05 -20.56
CA VAL A 59 0.53 -7.91 -21.02
C VAL A 59 1.33 -6.61 -21.19
N ALA A 60 2.65 -6.68 -21.03
CA ALA A 60 3.59 -5.58 -21.15
C ALA A 60 3.24 -4.33 -20.30
N ASN A 61 2.67 -4.53 -19.11
CA ASN A 61 2.23 -3.45 -18.22
C ASN A 61 2.60 -3.75 -16.76
N ALA A 62 3.61 -3.05 -16.24
CA ALA A 62 4.10 -3.20 -14.86
C ALA A 62 3.12 -2.64 -13.81
N SER A 63 2.24 -1.72 -14.20
CA SER A 63 1.18 -1.21 -13.31
C SER A 63 0.10 -2.24 -13.00
N LEU A 64 0.14 -3.43 -13.63
CA LEU A 64 -0.68 -4.56 -13.20
C LEU A 64 -0.44 -4.93 -11.72
N TYR A 65 0.76 -4.65 -11.19
CA TYR A 65 1.10 -4.87 -9.77
C TYR A 65 0.52 -3.81 -8.82
N ASP A 66 0.14 -2.62 -9.30
CA ASP A 66 -0.26 -1.49 -8.44
C ASP A 66 -1.38 -1.80 -7.43
N PRO A 67 -2.43 -2.58 -7.72
CA PRO A 67 -3.41 -2.94 -6.70
C PRO A 67 -3.01 -4.16 -5.84
N TYR A 68 -1.91 -4.85 -6.16
CA TYR A 68 -1.56 -6.12 -5.52
C TYR A 68 -1.17 -5.88 -4.06
N TRP A 69 -0.28 -4.91 -3.86
CA TRP A 69 0.24 -4.58 -2.54
C TRP A 69 -0.81 -3.99 -1.59
N SER A 70 -1.98 -3.55 -2.11
CA SER A 70 -3.13 -3.17 -1.30
C SER A 70 -4.14 -4.29 -1.09
N VAL A 71 -4.21 -5.30 -1.97
CA VAL A 71 -5.12 -6.44 -1.85
C VAL A 71 -4.53 -7.57 -1.00
N ALA A 72 -3.24 -7.85 -1.17
CA ALA A 72 -2.56 -8.95 -0.48
C ALA A 72 -2.66 -8.87 1.06
N PRO A 73 -2.48 -7.69 1.72
CA PRO A 73 -2.63 -7.57 3.17
C PRO A 73 -4.01 -8.02 3.69
N ALA A 74 -5.10 -7.64 3.02
CA ALA A 74 -6.44 -8.07 3.44
C ALA A 74 -6.59 -9.59 3.39
N VAL A 75 -6.15 -10.22 2.29
CA VAL A 75 -6.20 -11.68 2.12
C VAL A 75 -5.35 -12.39 3.17
N ILE A 76 -4.11 -11.92 3.38
CA ILE A 76 -3.17 -12.49 4.34
C ILE A 76 -3.71 -12.39 5.77
N VAL A 77 -4.17 -11.21 6.18
CA VAL A 77 -4.65 -10.99 7.56
C VAL A 77 -5.93 -11.78 7.82
N THR A 78 -6.85 -11.86 6.84
CA THR A 78 -8.03 -12.73 6.94
C THR A 78 -7.63 -14.20 7.07
N ALA A 79 -6.64 -14.67 6.30
CA ALA A 79 -6.15 -16.04 6.39
C ALA A 79 -5.51 -16.34 7.76
N TRP A 80 -4.76 -15.39 8.33
CA TRP A 80 -4.16 -15.55 9.67
C TRP A 80 -5.21 -15.62 10.78
N VAL A 81 -6.23 -14.76 10.73
CA VAL A 81 -7.35 -14.83 11.69
C VAL A 81 -8.09 -16.15 11.54
N TRP A 82 -8.43 -16.54 10.31
CA TRP A 82 -9.11 -17.80 10.03
C TRP A 82 -8.32 -19.01 10.53
N TRP A 83 -7.01 -19.02 10.29
CA TRP A 83 -6.10 -20.07 10.76
C TRP A 83 -6.06 -20.12 12.29
N HIS A 84 -5.92 -18.97 12.95
CA HIS A 84 -5.84 -18.91 14.42
C HIS A 84 -7.14 -19.35 15.10
N THR A 85 -8.29 -19.01 14.52
CA THR A 85 -9.60 -19.37 15.10
C THR A 85 -10.11 -20.73 14.65
N GLY A 86 -9.39 -21.46 13.80
CA GLY A 86 -9.88 -22.72 13.21
C GLY A 86 -11.13 -22.53 12.34
N GLY A 87 -11.38 -21.32 11.84
CA GLY A 87 -12.60 -20.96 11.11
C GLY A 87 -13.81 -20.63 11.98
N GLU A 88 -13.69 -20.66 13.31
CA GLU A 88 -14.79 -20.32 14.21
C GLU A 88 -14.96 -18.81 14.36
N ILE A 89 -16.08 -18.27 13.86
CA ILE A 89 -16.38 -16.83 13.94
C ILE A 89 -16.53 -16.37 15.39
N SER A 90 -17.11 -17.21 16.26
CA SER A 90 -17.27 -16.92 17.70
C SER A 90 -15.96 -16.80 18.45
N ALA A 91 -14.85 -17.34 17.91
CA ALA A 91 -13.53 -17.26 18.52
C ALA A 91 -12.74 -16.00 18.10
N VAL A 92 -13.29 -15.17 17.20
CA VAL A 92 -12.65 -13.92 16.76
C VAL A 92 -12.72 -12.89 17.89
N THR A 93 -11.54 -12.45 18.36
CA THR A 93 -11.40 -11.45 19.42
C THR A 93 -11.70 -10.02 18.93
N GLY A 94 -11.93 -9.10 19.87
CA GLY A 94 -12.08 -7.67 19.56
C GLY A 94 -10.88 -7.07 18.83
N ARG A 95 -9.65 -7.47 19.21
CA ARG A 95 -8.41 -7.02 18.54
C ARG A 95 -8.34 -7.49 17.10
N GLN A 96 -8.60 -8.78 16.85
CA GLN A 96 -8.64 -9.33 15.49
C GLN A 96 -9.71 -8.65 14.64
N THR A 97 -10.89 -8.40 15.22
CA THR A 97 -11.97 -7.67 14.54
C THR A 97 -11.54 -6.26 14.15
N ALA A 98 -10.95 -5.51 15.08
CA ALA A 98 -10.48 -4.15 14.82
C ALA A 98 -9.41 -4.11 13.72
N VAL A 99 -8.41 -4.99 13.80
CA VAL A 99 -7.35 -5.11 12.80
C VAL A 99 -7.93 -5.47 11.42
N LEU A 100 -8.82 -6.46 11.33
CA LEU A 100 -9.47 -6.86 10.09
C LEU A 100 -10.23 -5.71 9.44
N LEU A 101 -11.09 -5.02 10.20
CA LEU A 101 -11.89 -3.91 9.68
C LEU A 101 -11.02 -2.75 9.20
N LEU A 102 -9.95 -2.43 9.93
CA LEU A 102 -9.04 -1.35 9.56
C LEU A 102 -8.18 -1.70 8.34
N VAL A 103 -7.65 -2.93 8.26
CA VAL A 103 -6.90 -3.41 7.10
C VAL A 103 -7.81 -3.49 5.87
N LEU A 104 -9.05 -3.96 6.01
CA LEU A 104 -10.03 -3.97 4.92
C LEU A 104 -10.38 -2.56 4.45
N ALA A 105 -10.64 -1.63 5.38
CA ALA A 105 -10.93 -0.24 5.06
C ALA A 105 -9.75 0.42 4.30
N TRP A 106 -8.52 0.19 4.77
CA TRP A 106 -7.30 0.65 4.10
C TRP A 106 -7.16 0.04 2.69
N SER A 107 -7.30 -1.29 2.58
CA SER A 107 -7.14 -2.06 1.33
C SER A 107 -8.16 -1.65 0.27
N ILE A 108 -9.44 -1.57 0.65
CA ILE A 108 -10.55 -1.19 -0.24
C ILE A 108 -10.36 0.25 -0.72
N ARG A 109 -10.07 1.19 0.19
CA ARG A 109 -9.84 2.60 -0.15
C ARG A 109 -8.70 2.74 -1.16
N LEU A 110 -7.56 2.11 -0.89
CA LEU A 110 -6.36 2.23 -1.71
C LEU A 110 -6.56 1.62 -3.10
N THR A 111 -7.16 0.43 -3.15
CA THR A 111 -7.53 -0.25 -4.41
C THR A 111 -8.55 0.57 -5.20
N ALA A 112 -9.54 1.16 -4.53
CA ALA A 112 -10.54 2.04 -5.17
C ALA A 112 -9.91 3.33 -5.69
N ASN A 113 -8.95 3.92 -4.98
CA ASN A 113 -8.19 5.10 -5.41
C ASN A 113 -7.46 4.80 -6.73
N TRP A 114 -6.70 3.69 -6.78
CA TRP A 114 -6.06 3.21 -8.00
C TRP A 114 -7.09 2.99 -9.12
N ALA A 115 -8.13 2.19 -8.87
CA ALA A 115 -9.14 1.82 -9.85
C ALA A 115 -9.85 3.03 -10.45
N SER A 116 -10.04 4.11 -9.66
CA SER A 116 -10.68 5.34 -10.10
C SER A 116 -9.87 6.11 -11.18
N SER A 117 -8.56 5.90 -11.21
CA SER A 117 -7.63 6.57 -12.13
C SER A 117 -7.15 5.67 -13.28
N TRP A 118 -7.26 4.35 -13.10
CA TRP A 118 -6.86 3.34 -14.08
C TRP A 118 -7.68 3.42 -15.38
N ARG A 119 -7.00 3.37 -16.53
CA ARG A 119 -7.62 3.53 -17.86
C ARG A 119 -7.59 2.26 -18.73
N GLY A 120 -7.13 1.13 -18.19
CA GLY A 120 -6.92 -0.10 -18.96
C GLY A 120 -5.44 -0.33 -19.28
N LEU A 121 -5.16 -1.38 -20.06
CA LEU A 121 -3.80 -1.90 -20.27
C LEU A 121 -2.87 -0.97 -21.06
N ASP A 122 -3.41 0.02 -21.78
CA ASP A 122 -2.60 1.05 -22.46
C ASP A 122 -2.07 2.12 -21.50
N HIS A 123 -2.52 2.12 -20.24
CA HIS A 123 -2.05 3.04 -19.21
C HIS A 123 -1.01 2.35 -18.34
N GLU A 124 0.20 2.89 -18.30
CA GLU A 124 1.22 2.49 -17.34
C GLU A 124 1.62 3.69 -16.49
N ASP A 125 1.88 3.45 -15.19
CA ASP A 125 2.35 4.49 -14.30
C ASP A 125 3.70 5.05 -14.80
N TRP A 126 3.75 6.37 -14.86
CA TRP A 126 4.92 7.13 -15.31
C TRP A 126 6.22 6.78 -14.57
N ARG A 127 6.14 6.31 -13.32
CA ARG A 127 7.30 5.86 -12.53
C ARG A 127 7.98 4.70 -13.24
N TYR A 128 7.19 3.76 -13.75
CA TYR A 128 7.66 2.56 -14.42
C TYR A 128 8.19 2.87 -15.81
N VAL A 129 7.51 3.77 -16.54
CA VAL A 129 8.02 4.31 -17.81
C VAL A 129 9.37 5.00 -17.59
N ARG A 130 9.48 5.88 -16.59
CA ARG A 130 10.74 6.56 -16.24
C ARG A 130 11.83 5.57 -15.86
N LEU A 131 11.53 4.55 -15.05
CA LEU A 131 12.50 3.50 -14.67
C LEU A 131 12.96 2.71 -15.90
N ARG A 132 12.04 2.39 -16.81
CA ARG A 132 12.35 1.72 -18.07
C ARG A 132 13.28 2.56 -18.94
N GLU A 133 12.99 3.85 -19.10
CA GLU A 133 13.78 4.77 -19.92
C GLU A 133 15.17 5.07 -19.33
N ARG A 134 15.27 5.15 -17.98
CA ARG A 134 16.51 5.50 -17.27
C ARG A 134 17.36 4.29 -16.86
N ARG A 135 16.91 3.06 -17.13
CA ARG A 135 17.65 1.86 -16.72
C ARG A 135 19.06 1.84 -17.33
N PRO A 136 20.10 1.39 -16.59
CA PRO A 136 21.44 1.26 -17.14
C PRO A 136 21.50 0.33 -18.36
N ARG A 137 22.39 0.64 -19.31
CA ARG A 137 22.67 -0.25 -20.45
C ARG A 137 23.15 -1.60 -19.92
N GLY A 138 22.60 -2.69 -20.46
CA GLY A 138 22.92 -4.06 -20.03
C GLY A 138 22.00 -4.64 -18.94
N VAL A 139 21.18 -3.81 -18.27
CA VAL A 139 20.18 -4.31 -17.31
C VAL A 139 18.88 -4.64 -18.05
N PRO A 140 18.44 -5.91 -18.04
CA PRO A 140 17.20 -6.29 -18.73
C PRO A 140 15.97 -5.75 -18.00
N TRP A 141 14.93 -5.37 -18.76
CA TRP A 141 13.71 -4.78 -18.19
C TRP A 141 13.03 -5.69 -17.16
N TRP A 142 13.02 -7.00 -17.40
CA TRP A 142 12.38 -7.96 -16.51
C TRP A 142 12.99 -7.90 -15.09
N LEU A 143 14.28 -7.61 -14.95
CA LEU A 143 14.94 -7.52 -13.65
C LEU A 143 14.55 -6.24 -12.90
N VAL A 144 14.45 -5.11 -13.60
CA VAL A 144 13.97 -3.84 -13.00
C VAL A 144 12.51 -3.96 -12.58
N ASN A 145 11.69 -4.59 -13.42
CA ASN A 145 10.27 -4.85 -13.12
C ASN A 145 10.12 -5.78 -11.92
N LEU A 146 10.80 -6.93 -11.92
CA LEU A 146 10.72 -7.88 -10.80
C LEU A 146 11.28 -7.28 -9.50
N ALA A 147 12.53 -6.83 -9.49
CA ALA A 147 13.20 -6.44 -8.26
C ALA A 147 12.71 -5.08 -7.72
N GLY A 148 12.58 -4.09 -8.59
CA GLY A 148 12.29 -2.71 -8.19
C GLY A 148 10.80 -2.38 -8.08
N ILE A 149 9.99 -2.86 -9.02
CA ILE A 149 8.57 -2.49 -9.10
C ILE A 149 7.68 -3.42 -8.28
N GLN A 150 8.02 -4.70 -8.20
CA GLN A 150 7.14 -5.71 -7.59
C GLN A 150 7.71 -6.24 -6.28
N LEU A 151 8.88 -6.87 -6.30
CA LEU A 151 9.46 -7.51 -5.14
C LEU A 151 9.81 -6.52 -4.03
N MET A 152 10.40 -5.36 -4.33
CA MET A 152 10.73 -4.37 -3.30
C MET A 152 9.47 -3.92 -2.52
N PRO A 153 8.37 -3.48 -3.16
CA PRO A 153 7.15 -3.17 -2.42
C PRO A 153 6.54 -4.39 -1.70
N THR A 154 6.56 -5.59 -2.29
CA THR A 154 6.12 -6.83 -1.61
C THR A 154 6.87 -7.00 -0.28
N LEU A 155 8.20 -6.90 -0.30
CA LEU A 155 9.03 -7.07 0.89
C LEU A 155 8.78 -5.99 1.94
N VAL A 156 8.59 -4.74 1.53
CA VAL A 156 8.32 -3.62 2.45
C VAL A 156 6.93 -3.76 3.10
N VAL A 157 5.91 -4.13 2.33
CA VAL A 157 4.56 -4.41 2.84
C VAL A 157 4.56 -5.63 3.76
N PHE A 158 5.25 -6.71 3.38
CA PHE A 158 5.37 -7.89 4.22
C PHE A 158 6.11 -7.59 5.54
N ALA A 159 7.15 -6.76 5.51
CA ALA A 159 7.80 -6.28 6.73
C ALA A 159 6.82 -5.52 7.65
N GLY A 160 5.90 -4.73 7.09
CA GLY A 160 4.79 -4.13 7.82
C GLY A 160 3.83 -5.17 8.42
N LEU A 161 3.50 -6.22 7.67
CA LEU A 161 2.64 -7.32 8.12
C LEU A 161 3.24 -8.14 9.27
N LEU A 162 4.57 -8.13 9.47
CA LEU A 162 5.19 -8.77 10.64
C LEU A 162 4.61 -8.25 11.96
N ALA A 163 4.26 -6.97 12.03
CA ALA A 163 3.58 -6.39 13.19
C ALA A 163 2.13 -6.88 13.35
N VAL A 164 1.46 -7.16 12.24
CA VAL A 164 0.06 -7.63 12.26
C VAL A 164 -0.04 -9.07 12.77
N TRP A 165 0.97 -9.91 12.51
CA TRP A 165 1.00 -11.31 12.95
C TRP A 165 0.68 -11.50 14.44
N PRO A 166 1.44 -10.93 15.40
CA PRO A 166 1.15 -11.10 16.82
C PRO A 166 -0.20 -10.48 17.22
N ALA A 167 -0.61 -9.39 16.57
CA ALA A 167 -1.90 -8.74 16.83
C ALA A 167 -3.10 -9.65 16.57
N VAL A 168 -2.96 -10.60 15.64
CA VAL A 168 -4.05 -11.52 15.25
C VAL A 168 -3.84 -12.97 15.66
N THR A 169 -2.68 -13.33 16.22
CA THR A 169 -2.36 -14.71 16.62
C THR A 169 -2.00 -14.87 18.10
N VAL A 170 -1.69 -13.78 18.81
CA VAL A 170 -1.42 -13.80 20.26
C VAL A 170 -2.61 -13.21 21.01
N THR A 171 -3.44 -14.11 21.56
CA THR A 171 -4.71 -13.75 22.23
C THR A 171 -4.64 -13.83 23.76
N GLY A 172 -3.48 -14.14 24.33
CA GLY A 172 -3.29 -14.26 25.79
C GLY A 172 -3.40 -12.93 26.57
N ARG A 173 -3.35 -11.78 25.90
CA ARG A 173 -3.54 -10.45 26.51
C ARG A 173 -4.90 -9.88 26.10
N SER A 174 -5.71 -9.51 27.09
CA SER A 174 -6.99 -8.85 26.89
C SER A 174 -6.85 -7.52 26.15
N TRP A 175 -7.98 -7.01 25.64
CA TRP A 175 -8.06 -5.66 25.09
C TRP A 175 -7.65 -4.62 26.15
N GLY A 176 -6.85 -3.63 25.76
CA GLY A 176 -6.35 -2.60 26.67
C GLY A 176 -6.26 -1.20 26.06
N PRO A 177 -5.76 -0.22 26.83
CA PRO A 177 -5.64 1.18 26.36
C PRO A 177 -4.81 1.34 25.08
N LEU A 178 -3.76 0.52 24.92
CA LEU A 178 -2.92 0.58 23.72
C LEU A 178 -3.66 0.14 22.46
N ASP A 179 -4.62 -0.80 22.57
CA ASP A 179 -5.52 -1.15 21.46
C ASP A 179 -6.40 0.04 21.05
N VAL A 180 -6.89 0.81 22.01
CA VAL A 180 -7.69 2.03 21.74
C VAL A 180 -6.85 3.07 20.99
N VAL A 181 -5.60 3.28 21.42
CA VAL A 181 -4.67 4.18 20.72
C VAL A 181 -4.37 3.67 19.31
N ALA A 182 -4.15 2.37 19.14
CA ALA A 182 -3.90 1.75 17.84
C ALA A 182 -5.10 1.91 16.90
N VAL A 183 -6.33 1.67 17.38
CA VAL A 183 -7.57 1.92 16.62
C VAL A 183 -7.65 3.39 16.21
N ALA A 184 -7.51 4.31 17.16
CA ALA A 184 -7.65 5.74 16.90
C ALA A 184 -6.62 6.23 15.88
N LEU A 185 -5.35 5.84 16.03
CA LEU A 185 -4.28 6.21 15.11
C LEU A 185 -4.53 5.64 13.71
N THR A 186 -4.86 4.36 13.61
CA THR A 186 -5.07 3.68 12.32
C THR A 186 -6.32 4.22 11.61
N ALA A 187 -7.42 4.43 12.32
CA ALA A 187 -8.64 5.01 11.75
C ALA A 187 -8.39 6.44 11.27
N ALA A 188 -7.69 7.26 12.07
CA ALA A 188 -7.31 8.61 11.68
C ALA A 188 -6.38 8.61 10.45
N ALA A 189 -5.45 7.67 10.37
CA ALA A 189 -4.59 7.46 9.20
C ALA A 189 -5.41 7.18 7.94
N VAL A 190 -6.29 6.18 7.96
CA VAL A 190 -7.16 5.82 6.82
C VAL A 190 -8.05 7.00 6.41
N LEU A 191 -8.59 7.76 7.37
CA LEU A 191 -9.39 8.96 7.10
C LEU A 191 -8.57 10.09 6.49
N LEU A 192 -7.33 10.31 6.97
CA LEU A 192 -6.40 11.30 6.43
C LEU A 192 -6.11 10.99 4.96
N GLU A 193 -5.77 9.75 4.65
CA GLU A 193 -5.50 9.30 3.27
C GLU A 193 -6.74 9.46 2.39
N ALA A 194 -7.88 8.93 2.84
CA ALA A 194 -9.12 8.98 2.07
C ALA A 194 -9.57 10.42 1.79
N THR A 195 -9.30 11.34 2.70
CA THR A 195 -9.58 12.77 2.52
C THR A 195 -8.59 13.41 1.55
N ALA A 196 -7.30 13.13 1.71
CA ALA A 196 -6.24 13.66 0.85
C ALA A 196 -6.41 13.22 -0.61
N ASP A 197 -6.67 11.93 -0.83
CA ASP A 197 -6.89 11.36 -2.16
C ASP A 197 -8.13 11.96 -2.83
N ARG A 198 -9.26 12.08 -2.10
CA ARG A 198 -10.48 12.70 -2.64
C ARG A 198 -10.27 14.17 -3.00
N GLN A 199 -9.53 14.92 -2.18
CA GLN A 199 -9.17 16.31 -2.48
C GLN A 199 -8.34 16.40 -3.76
N LEU A 200 -7.32 15.53 -3.90
CA LEU A 200 -6.44 15.49 -5.07
C LEU A 200 -7.21 15.08 -6.34
N GLN A 201 -8.06 14.05 -6.25
CA GLN A 201 -8.87 13.59 -7.37
C GLN A 201 -9.84 14.68 -7.85
N ARG A 202 -10.52 15.37 -6.94
CA ARG A 202 -11.43 16.48 -7.29
C ARG A 202 -10.67 17.61 -7.98
N PHE A 203 -9.52 17.99 -7.43
CA PHE A 203 -8.66 19.01 -8.03
C PHE A 203 -8.20 18.60 -9.44
N ALA A 204 -7.74 17.36 -9.62
CA ALA A 204 -7.21 16.87 -10.89
C ALA A 204 -8.28 16.66 -11.98
N ARG A 205 -9.55 16.44 -11.61
CA ARG A 205 -10.66 16.27 -12.56
C ARG A 205 -11.14 17.59 -13.17
N ASP A 206 -10.92 18.70 -12.48
CA ASP A 206 -11.29 20.02 -12.96
C ASP A 206 -10.29 20.52 -14.02
N PRO A 207 -10.72 20.76 -15.28
CA PRO A 207 -9.86 21.26 -16.34
C PRO A 207 -9.18 22.59 -16.01
N ALA A 208 -9.78 23.45 -15.19
CA ALA A 208 -9.22 24.74 -14.79
C ALA A 208 -7.93 24.58 -13.95
N ASN A 209 -7.75 23.42 -13.31
CA ASN A 209 -6.60 23.12 -12.48
C ASN A 209 -5.46 22.42 -13.24
N ARG A 210 -5.56 22.27 -14.57
CA ARG A 210 -4.50 21.63 -15.38
C ARG A 210 -3.18 22.38 -15.21
N GLY A 211 -2.13 21.64 -14.81
CA GLY A 211 -0.82 22.23 -14.50
C GLY A 211 -0.74 22.94 -13.15
N GLY A 212 -1.86 23.10 -12.44
CA GLY A 212 -1.92 23.72 -11.12
C GLY A 212 -1.36 22.84 -10.00
N ILE A 213 -1.13 23.46 -8.85
CA ILE A 213 -0.69 22.85 -7.60
C ILE A 213 -1.85 22.94 -6.62
N ILE A 214 -2.25 21.81 -6.03
CA ILE A 214 -3.24 21.82 -4.96
C ILE A 214 -2.62 22.43 -3.70
N ASP A 215 -3.21 23.50 -3.17
CA ASP A 215 -2.74 24.23 -1.99
C ASP A 215 -3.86 24.50 -0.97
N ARG A 216 -4.93 23.70 -1.04
CA ARG A 216 -6.13 23.79 -0.19
C ARG A 216 -6.38 22.49 0.57
N GLY A 217 -7.22 22.53 1.60
CA GLY A 217 -7.54 21.35 2.40
C GLY A 217 -6.32 20.82 3.14
N LEU A 218 -6.07 19.51 3.11
CA LEU A 218 -4.91 18.89 3.76
C LEU A 218 -3.60 19.27 3.06
N TRP A 219 -3.66 19.49 1.75
CA TRP A 219 -2.50 19.80 0.90
C TRP A 219 -1.87 21.18 1.16
N ARG A 220 -2.54 22.04 1.94
CA ARG A 220 -1.96 23.32 2.39
C ARG A 220 -0.96 23.13 3.54
N TYR A 221 -1.07 22.04 4.28
CA TYR A 221 -0.27 21.77 5.48
C TYR A 221 0.88 20.80 5.20
N SER A 222 0.71 19.91 4.23
CA SER A 222 1.68 18.90 3.81
C SER A 222 1.58 18.71 2.30
N ARG A 223 2.71 18.53 1.61
CA ARG A 223 2.73 18.26 0.16
C ARG A 223 2.36 16.82 -0.17
N HIS A 224 2.42 15.91 0.80
CA HIS A 224 2.09 14.48 0.64
C HIS A 224 1.28 13.96 1.85
N PRO A 225 0.09 14.51 2.13
CA PRO A 225 -0.69 14.14 3.32
C PRO A 225 -1.22 12.70 3.27
N ASN A 226 -1.44 12.15 2.08
CA ASN A 226 -1.78 10.74 1.89
C ASN A 226 -0.59 9.81 2.23
N TYR A 227 0.65 10.20 1.93
CA TYR A 227 1.82 9.41 2.34
C TYR A 227 2.02 9.42 3.86
N LEU A 228 1.70 10.53 4.52
CA LEU A 228 1.69 10.57 5.98
C LEU A 228 0.67 9.59 6.56
N GLY A 229 -0.55 9.57 6.01
CA GLY A 229 -1.56 8.61 6.44
C GLY A 229 -1.11 7.17 6.22
N GLU A 230 -0.54 6.85 5.07
CA GLU A 230 0.01 5.50 4.80
C GLU A 230 1.07 5.11 5.84
N ILE A 231 2.01 6.00 6.17
CA ILE A 231 3.01 5.77 7.22
C ILE A 231 2.32 5.50 8.57
N LEU A 232 1.37 6.36 8.97
CA LEU A 232 0.68 6.25 10.26
C LEU A 232 -0.16 4.97 10.37
N PHE A 233 -0.70 4.46 9.26
CA PHE A 233 -1.39 3.17 9.23
C PHE A 233 -0.48 2.03 9.70
N TRP A 234 0.76 1.96 9.18
CA TRP A 234 1.72 0.93 9.57
C TRP A 234 2.24 1.11 11.01
N TRP A 235 2.34 2.35 11.50
CA TRP A 235 2.59 2.59 12.93
C TRP A 235 1.43 2.10 13.80
N GLY A 236 0.18 2.30 13.37
CA GLY A 236 -1.00 1.76 14.05
C GLY A 236 -1.00 0.24 14.14
N MET A 237 -0.63 -0.46 13.05
CA MET A 237 -0.45 -1.91 13.06
C MET A 237 0.62 -2.36 14.07
N TRP A 238 1.72 -1.61 14.18
CA TRP A 238 2.76 -1.88 15.18
C TRP A 238 2.29 -1.65 16.62
N LEU A 239 1.44 -0.66 16.88
CA LEU A 239 0.85 -0.49 18.21
C LEU A 239 -0.07 -1.65 18.60
N PHE A 240 -0.84 -2.21 17.66
CA PHE A 240 -1.58 -3.46 17.91
C PHE A 240 -0.65 -4.63 18.23
N ALA A 241 0.50 -4.73 17.55
CA ALA A 241 1.52 -5.74 17.83
C ALA A 241 1.99 -5.66 19.28
N LEU A 242 2.37 -4.47 19.73
CA LEU A 242 2.82 -4.21 21.09
C LEU A 242 1.73 -4.47 22.14
N ALA A 243 0.47 -4.14 21.81
CA ALA A 243 -0.66 -4.40 22.71
C ALA A 243 -0.86 -5.91 22.94
N ALA A 244 -0.75 -6.70 21.88
CA ALA A 244 -0.91 -8.15 21.90
C ALA A 244 0.31 -8.91 22.45
N ALA A 245 1.53 -8.46 22.10
CA ALA A 245 2.78 -9.12 22.43
C ALA A 245 3.95 -8.11 22.47
N PRO A 246 4.26 -7.50 23.63
CA PRO A 246 5.34 -6.52 23.77
C PRO A 246 6.72 -7.02 23.28
N ASP A 247 6.99 -8.33 23.37
CA ASP A 247 8.25 -8.93 22.91
C ASP A 247 8.44 -8.84 21.37
N TRP A 248 7.38 -8.55 20.62
CA TRP A 248 7.41 -8.32 19.17
C TRP A 248 7.75 -6.87 18.78
N TRP A 249 8.31 -6.08 19.71
CA TRP A 249 8.69 -4.68 19.46
C TRP A 249 9.59 -4.49 18.23
N TRP A 250 10.44 -5.47 17.92
CA TRP A 250 11.38 -5.46 16.79
C TRP A 250 10.68 -5.35 15.42
N THR A 251 9.38 -5.68 15.34
CA THR A 251 8.56 -5.47 14.14
C THR A 251 8.36 -4.00 13.77
N VAL A 252 8.85 -3.06 14.59
CA VAL A 252 9.00 -1.64 14.24
C VAL A 252 9.77 -1.42 12.94
N ALA A 253 10.58 -2.42 12.52
CA ALA A 253 11.24 -2.45 11.23
C ALA A 253 10.26 -2.21 10.05
N GLY A 254 9.01 -2.70 10.14
CA GLY A 254 7.96 -2.48 9.13
C GLY A 254 7.60 -1.00 8.92
N PRO A 255 7.04 -0.30 9.92
CA PRO A 255 6.76 1.14 9.80
C PRO A 255 8.01 1.98 9.54
N VAL A 256 9.19 1.59 10.04
CA VAL A 256 10.45 2.27 9.67
C VAL A 256 10.76 2.10 8.18
N ALA A 257 10.61 0.90 7.62
CA ALA A 257 10.80 0.67 6.19
C ALA A 257 9.84 1.52 5.34
N MET A 258 8.59 1.72 5.80
CA MET A 258 7.62 2.62 5.15
C MET A 258 8.09 4.08 5.18
N VAL A 259 8.58 4.57 6.34
CA VAL A 259 9.16 5.92 6.43
C VAL A 259 10.32 6.07 5.45
N LEU A 260 11.23 5.09 5.38
CA LEU A 260 12.38 5.13 4.47
C LEU A 260 11.94 5.14 3.00
N LEU A 261 11.02 4.25 2.61
CA LEU A 261 10.47 4.18 1.27
C LEU A 261 9.86 5.53 0.85
N PHE A 262 8.98 6.09 1.67
CA PHE A 262 8.32 7.35 1.34
C PHE A 262 9.31 8.52 1.32
N THR A 263 10.19 8.62 2.31
CA THR A 263 11.11 9.76 2.46
C THR A 263 12.18 9.78 1.38
N PHE A 264 12.75 8.62 1.03
CA PHE A 264 13.91 8.55 0.16
C PHE A 264 13.59 8.13 -1.29
N VAL A 265 12.43 7.53 -1.54
CA VAL A 265 12.05 7.08 -2.89
C VAL A 265 10.81 7.83 -3.37
N SER A 266 9.67 7.66 -2.71
CA SER A 266 8.38 8.12 -3.24
C SER A 266 8.24 9.65 -3.31
N ILE A 267 8.62 10.35 -2.24
CA ILE A 267 8.54 11.82 -2.17
C ILE A 267 9.50 12.47 -3.18
N PRO A 268 10.81 12.14 -3.19
CA PRO A 268 11.74 12.72 -4.16
C PRO A 268 11.28 12.51 -5.61
N MET A 269 10.86 11.29 -5.97
CA MET A 269 10.39 11.00 -7.33
C MET A 269 9.20 11.88 -7.73
N MET A 270 8.23 12.08 -6.83
CA MET A 270 7.04 12.90 -7.07
C MET A 270 7.37 14.40 -7.14
N ASP A 271 8.24 14.85 -6.25
CA ASP A 271 8.69 16.25 -6.17
C ASP A 271 9.48 16.64 -7.42
N GLU A 272 10.44 15.82 -7.84
CA GLU A 272 11.19 16.01 -9.08
C GLU A 272 10.28 16.10 -10.30
N ARG A 273 9.29 15.22 -10.39
CA ARG A 273 8.31 15.27 -11.49
C ARG A 273 7.52 16.57 -11.44
N SER A 274 7.12 17.01 -10.26
CA SER A 274 6.33 18.23 -10.08
C SER A 274 7.14 19.49 -10.40
N LEU A 275 8.43 19.53 -10.04
CA LEU A 275 9.36 20.60 -10.41
C LEU A 275 9.47 20.79 -11.93
N VAL A 276 9.53 19.68 -12.69
CA VAL A 276 9.58 19.74 -14.15
C VAL A 276 8.26 20.22 -14.76
N ARG A 277 7.12 19.82 -14.18
CA ARG A 277 5.80 20.06 -14.79
C ARG A 277 5.14 21.37 -14.38
N ARG A 278 5.61 22.02 -13.30
CA ARG A 278 4.91 23.12 -12.66
C ARG A 278 5.90 24.23 -12.25
N PRO A 279 5.97 25.35 -12.99
CA PRO A 279 6.94 26.42 -12.73
C PRO A 279 6.93 26.96 -11.29
N ALA A 280 5.75 27.08 -10.67
CA ALA A 280 5.59 27.59 -9.30
C ALA A 280 5.89 26.55 -8.20
N TYR A 281 6.25 25.31 -8.53
CA TYR A 281 6.37 24.23 -7.53
C TYR A 281 7.55 24.43 -6.60
N ALA A 282 8.68 24.94 -7.09
CA ALA A 282 9.84 25.24 -6.24
C ALA A 282 9.50 26.23 -5.12
N GLU A 283 8.69 27.26 -5.41
CA GLU A 283 8.23 28.21 -4.41
C GLU A 283 7.24 27.57 -3.43
N HIS A 284 6.33 26.72 -3.93
CA HIS A 284 5.41 25.95 -3.10
C HIS A 284 6.15 25.02 -2.11
N MET A 285 7.23 24.36 -2.54
CA MET A 285 8.07 23.51 -1.66
C MET A 285 8.70 24.27 -0.50
N ARG A 286 9.01 25.56 -0.67
CA ARG A 286 9.55 26.42 0.40
C ARG A 286 8.49 26.77 1.45
N ARG A 287 7.22 26.79 1.06
CA ARG A 287 6.09 27.17 1.93
C ARG A 287 5.45 25.97 2.62
N VAL A 288 5.32 24.85 1.92
CA VAL A 288 4.61 23.66 2.40
C VAL A 288 5.60 22.51 2.62
N PRO A 289 5.70 21.96 3.84
CA PRO A 289 6.61 20.85 4.14
C PRO A 289 6.20 19.58 3.38
N ALA A 290 7.14 18.65 3.20
CA ALA A 290 6.89 17.42 2.45
C ALA A 290 5.86 16.50 3.12
N LEU A 291 6.06 16.20 4.42
CA LEU A 291 5.31 15.15 5.13
C LEU A 291 4.62 15.69 6.39
N LEU A 292 5.39 16.11 7.41
CA LEU A 292 4.84 16.55 8.69
C LEU A 292 4.11 17.90 8.54
N PRO A 293 2.84 18.00 8.96
CA PRO A 293 2.06 19.22 8.84
C PRO A 293 2.72 20.38 9.59
N ARG A 294 2.74 21.56 8.98
CA ARG A 294 3.08 22.81 9.67
C ARG A 294 1.86 23.73 9.72
N PRO A 295 1.58 24.41 10.85
CA PRO A 295 0.54 25.43 10.89
C PRO A 295 0.78 26.44 9.77
N ALA A 296 -0.26 26.75 9.01
CA ALA A 296 -0.15 27.69 7.91
C ALA A 296 0.29 29.05 8.47
N ARG A 297 1.38 29.63 7.93
CA ARG A 297 1.72 31.02 8.23
C ARG A 297 0.59 31.87 7.67
N HIS A 298 -0.16 32.56 8.54
CA HIS A 298 -1.12 33.57 8.13
C HIS A 298 -0.38 34.59 7.25
N ARG A 299 -0.87 34.79 6.03
CA ARG A 299 -0.61 35.98 5.23
C ARG A 299 -1.85 36.84 5.32
#